data_AF-A0A940QIR0-F1
#
_entry.id   AF-A0A940QIR0-F1
#
_cell.length_a   1.000
_cell.length_b   1.000
_cell.length_c   1.000
_cell.angle_alpha   90.00
_cell.angle_beta   90.00
_cell.angle_gamma   90.00
#
_symmetry.space_group_name_H-M   'P 1'
#
loop_
_entity.id
_entity.type
_entity.pdbx_description
1 polymer ?
#
loop_
_entity_poly.entity_id
_entity_poly.type
_entity_poly.pdbx_seq_one_letter_code
_entity_poly.pdbx_strand_id
1 'polypeptide(L)'
;PFIAICMFFFAFSTIVGWYFFGEQNIRYLFGSKAVKPYALLVCAFIVGGCALKVDLVWAMADMFNGLMVIPNLLGLLAMTGVACDLIKDFEKQPAKQK
;
A
#
# COMPACT_ATOMS: atom_id res chain seq x y z
N PRO A 1 -1.91 21.38 21.78
CA PRO A 1 -0.53 20.85 21.62
C PRO A 1 -0.48 19.31 21.47
N PHE A 2 -1.16 18.55 22.33
CA PHE A 2 -1.17 17.08 22.30
C PHE A 2 -1.60 16.51 20.93
N ILE A 3 -2.74 16.97 20.40
CA ILE A 3 -3.30 16.51 19.11
C ILE A 3 -2.31 16.74 17.95
N ALA A 4 -1.58 17.86 17.94
CA ALA A 4 -0.60 18.14 16.88
C ALA A 4 0.58 17.16 16.91
N ILE A 5 1.06 16.79 18.11
CA ILE A 5 2.11 15.80 18.29
C ILE A 5 1.62 14.41 17.83
N CYS A 6 0.42 14.01 18.24
CA CYS A 6 -0.17 12.75 17.79
C CYS A 6 -0.37 12.71 16.27
N MET A 7 -0.88 13.79 15.67
CA MET A 7 -1.05 13.88 14.22
C MET A 7 0.28 13.82 13.48
N PHE A 8 1.34 14.42 14.01
CA PHE A 8 2.67 14.35 13.42
C PHE A 8 3.18 12.90 13.33
N PHE A 9 3.12 12.15 14.44
CA PHE A 9 3.52 10.74 14.45
C PHE A 9 2.63 9.85 13.58
N PHE A 10 1.33 10.13 13.53
CA PHE A 10 0.37 9.38 12.70
C PHE A 10 0.59 9.62 11.20
N ALA A 11 0.78 10.87 10.79
CA ALA A 11 1.08 11.19 9.39
C ALA A 11 2.42 10.59 8.98
N PHE A 12 3.43 10.67 9.85
CA PHE A 12 4.74 10.08 9.60
C PHE A 12 4.66 8.56 9.40
N SER A 13 4.00 7.83 10.31
CA SER A 13 3.87 6.37 10.19
C SER A 13 3.09 5.98 8.92
N THR A 14 2.08 6.75 8.56
CA THR A 14 1.31 6.54 7.33
C THR A 14 2.19 6.70 6.08
N ILE A 15 2.97 7.79 5.98
CA ILE A 15 3.88 8.04 4.86
C ILE A 15 4.91 6.91 4.72
N VAL A 16 5.50 6.48 5.84
CA VAL A 16 6.48 5.37 5.85
C VAL A 16 5.83 4.07 5.37
N GLY A 17 4.60 3.77 5.81
CA GLY A 17 3.85 2.60 5.36
C GLY A 17 3.66 2.60 3.83
N TRP A 18 3.14 3.71 3.28
CA TRP A 18 2.92 3.84 1.84
C TRP A 18 4.21 3.77 1.02
N TYR A 19 5.31 4.35 1.53
CA TYR A 19 6.63 4.22 0.92
C TYR A 19 7.07 2.75 0.84
N PHE A 20 6.89 1.99 1.94
CA PHE A 20 7.28 0.58 1.98
C PHE A 20 6.48 -0.28 1.00
N PHE A 21 5.16 -0.06 0.91
CA PHE A 21 4.30 -0.74 -0.08
C PHE A 21 4.73 -0.42 -1.51
N GLY A 22 5.02 0.84 -1.80
CA GLY A 22 5.49 1.25 -3.12
C GLY A 22 6.86 0.70 -3.47
N GLU A 23 7.79 0.63 -2.51
CA GLU A 23 9.11 0.04 -2.70
C GLU A 23 9.01 -1.46 -3.04
N GLN A 24 8.15 -2.21 -2.35
CA GLN A 24 7.92 -3.63 -2.68
C GLN A 24 7.33 -3.81 -4.08
N ASN A 25 6.34 -3.00 -4.46
CA ASN A 25 5.73 -3.05 -5.79
C ASN A 25 6.74 -2.74 -6.90
N ILE A 26 7.59 -1.73 -6.72
CA ILE A 26 8.62 -1.36 -7.70
C ILE A 26 9.74 -2.38 -7.74
N ARG A 27 10.14 -2.93 -6.60
CA ARG A 27 11.11 -4.02 -6.55
C ARG A 27 10.60 -5.26 -7.29
N TYR A 28 9.30 -5.54 -7.19
CA TYR A 28 8.66 -6.63 -7.93
C TYR A 28 8.61 -6.35 -9.45
N LEU A 29 8.30 -5.12 -9.86
CA LEU A 29 8.08 -4.79 -11.28
C LEU A 29 9.38 -4.46 -12.04
N PHE A 30 10.33 -3.76 -11.42
CA PHE A 30 11.55 -3.24 -12.06
C PHE A 30 12.85 -3.74 -11.42
N GLY A 31 12.78 -4.58 -10.38
CA GLY A 31 13.94 -5.14 -9.70
C GLY A 31 14.62 -4.19 -8.70
N SER A 32 15.68 -4.68 -8.04
CA SER A 32 16.36 -3.99 -6.93
C SER A 32 16.99 -2.63 -7.31
N LYS A 33 17.31 -2.39 -8.58
CA LYS A 33 18.01 -1.17 -9.01
C LYS A 33 17.10 0.06 -9.09
N ALA A 34 15.78 -0.12 -9.19
CA ALA A 34 14.80 0.96 -9.32
C ALA A 34 14.32 1.55 -7.98
N VAL A 35 14.74 0.97 -6.85
CA VAL A 35 14.34 1.42 -5.50
C VAL A 35 14.89 2.81 -5.16
N LYS A 36 16.15 3.10 -5.51
CA LYS A 36 16.80 4.40 -5.23
C LYS A 36 16.12 5.60 -5.91
N PRO A 37 15.83 5.57 -7.24
CA PRO A 37 15.11 6.67 -7.87
C PRO A 37 13.67 6.81 -7.37
N TYR A 38 13.02 5.72 -6.94
CA TYR A 38 11.69 5.79 -6.34
C TYR A 38 11.68 6.58 -5.03
N ALA A 39 12.64 6.34 -4.12
CA ALA A 39 12.75 7.09 -2.87
C ALA A 39 12.90 8.60 -3.10
N LEU A 40 13.72 8.99 -4.09
CA LEU A 40 13.88 10.40 -4.46
C LEU A 40 12.57 11.01 -4.97
N LEU A 41 11.84 10.25 -5.80
CA LEU A 41 10.54 10.67 -6.34
C LEU A 41 9.51 10.84 -5.23
N VAL A 42 9.41 9.89 -4.29
CA VAL A 42 8.50 10.00 -3.14
C VAL A 42 8.81 11.24 -2.29
N CYS A 43 10.08 11.52 -2.00
CA CYS A 43 10.46 12.75 -1.29
C CYS A 43 10.02 14.01 -2.05
N ALA A 44 10.20 14.06 -3.38
CA ALA A 44 9.76 15.19 -4.19
C ALA A 44 8.23 15.36 -4.18
N PHE A 45 7.47 14.26 -4.23
CA PHE A 45 6.01 14.27 -4.15
C PHE A 45 5.49 14.67 -2.76
N ILE A 46 6.18 14.33 -1.67
CA ILE A 46 5.82 14.79 -0.32
C ILE A 46 5.95 16.31 -0.24
N VAL A 47 7.08 16.87 -0.69
CA VAL A 47 7.32 18.32 -0.68
C VAL A 47 6.35 19.05 -1.62
N GLY A 48 6.13 18.51 -2.83
CA GLY A 48 5.17 19.05 -3.79
C GLY A 48 3.73 18.96 -3.31
N GLY A 49 3.36 17.89 -2.61
CA GLY A 49 2.03 17.66 -2.05
C GLY A 49 1.65 18.70 -0.99
N CYS A 50 2.62 19.23 -0.24
CA CYS A 50 2.39 20.34 0.69
C CYS A 50 1.99 21.66 -0.01
N ALA A 51 2.36 21.85 -1.28
CA ALA A 51 2.04 23.05 -2.06
C ALA A 51 0.76 22.92 -2.89
N LEU A 52 0.21 21.71 -3.04
CA LEU A 52 -1.02 21.44 -3.78
C LEU A 52 -2.26 21.67 -2.92
N LYS A 53 -3.39 21.95 -3.58
CA LYS A 53 -4.68 22.07 -2.89
C LYS A 53 -5.09 20.74 -2.29
N VAL A 54 -5.55 20.79 -1.04
CA VAL A 54 -5.99 19.62 -0.27
C VAL A 54 -7.04 18.81 -1.05
N ASP A 55 -8.05 19.47 -1.64
CA ASP A 55 -9.09 18.79 -2.43
C ASP A 55 -8.53 18.01 -3.63
N LEU A 56 -7.50 18.55 -4.29
CA LEU A 56 -6.85 17.87 -5.42
C LEU A 56 -6.07 16.64 -4.94
N VAL A 57 -5.38 16.75 -3.81
CA VAL A 57 -4.65 15.62 -3.21
C VAL A 57 -5.60 14.49 -2.83
N TRP A 58 -6.76 14.82 -2.24
CA TRP A 58 -7.80 13.84 -1.93
C TRP A 58 -8.39 13.21 -3.19
N ALA A 59 -8.75 14.01 -4.20
CA ALA A 59 -9.28 13.48 -5.46
C ALA A 59 -8.29 12.56 -6.18
N MET A 60 -6.99 12.90 -6.18
CA MET A 60 -5.95 12.04 -6.72
C MET A 60 -5.79 10.76 -5.90
N ALA A 61 -5.81 10.85 -4.57
CA ALA A 61 -5.72 9.68 -3.70
C ALA A 61 -6.89 8.70 -3.94
N ASP A 62 -8.12 9.22 -4.03
CA ASP A 62 -9.31 8.41 -4.30
C ASP A 62 -9.26 7.77 -5.69
N MET A 63 -8.81 8.50 -6.71
CA MET A 63 -8.65 7.96 -8.06
C MET A 63 -7.64 6.81 -8.11
N PHE A 64 -6.45 6.98 -7.50
CA PHE A 64 -5.42 5.93 -7.48
C PHE A 64 -5.83 4.73 -6.61
N ASN A 65 -6.50 4.95 -5.49
CA ASN A 65 -7.02 3.89 -4.65
C ASN A 65 -8.11 3.10 -5.39
N GLY A 66 -9.03 3.79 -6.07
CA GLY A 66 -10.03 3.16 -6.94
C GLY A 66 -9.39 2.32 -8.06
N LEU A 67 -8.33 2.83 -8.70
CA LEU A 67 -7.63 2.07 -9.74
C LEU A 67 -6.89 0.85 -9.19
N MET A 68 -6.36 0.91 -7.97
CA MET A 68 -5.69 -0.22 -7.30
C MET A 68 -6.69 -1.28 -6.79
N VAL A 69 -7.86 -0.86 -6.30
CA VAL A 69 -8.84 -1.79 -5.71
C VAL A 69 -9.53 -2.64 -6.77
N ILE A 70 -9.75 -2.11 -7.97
CA ILE A 70 -10.42 -2.83 -9.08
C ILE A 70 -9.71 -4.17 -9.43
N PRO A 71 -8.41 -4.20 -9.79
CA PRO A 71 -7.72 -5.44 -10.11
C PRO A 71 -7.57 -6.36 -8.89
N ASN A 72 -7.33 -5.81 -7.70
CA ASN A 72 -7.23 -6.61 -6.47
C ASN A 72 -8.55 -7.31 -6.14
N LEU A 73 -9.69 -6.62 -6.28
CA LEU A 73 -11.01 -7.18 -6.03
C LEU A 73 -11.39 -8.23 -7.09
N LEU A 74 -11.08 -7.97 -8.37
CA LEU A 74 -11.27 -8.96 -9.43
C LEU A 74 -10.42 -10.22 -9.20
N GLY A 75 -9.16 -10.05 -8.80
CA GLY A 75 -8.26 -11.15 -8.42
C GLY A 75 -8.80 -11.94 -7.23
N LEU A 76 -9.30 -11.24 -6.20
CA LEU A 76 -9.91 -11.88 -5.03
C LEU A 76 -11.14 -12.71 -5.42
N LEU A 77 -12.04 -12.16 -6.24
CA LEU A 77 -13.23 -12.87 -6.71
C LEU A 77 -12.85 -14.11 -7.53
N ALA A 78 -11.88 -13.98 -8.44
CA ALA A 78 -11.38 -15.10 -9.23
C ALA A 78 -10.70 -16.19 -8.35
N MET A 79 -9.98 -15.78 -7.31
CA MET A 79 -9.29 -16.69 -6.40
C MET A 79 -10.16 -17.19 -5.25
N THR A 80 -11.41 -16.73 -5.10
CA THR A 80 -12.28 -17.12 -3.97
C THR A 80 -12.48 -18.63 -3.90
N GLY A 81 -12.59 -19.30 -5.06
CA GLY A 81 -12.64 -20.77 -5.12
C GLY A 81 -11.38 -21.44 -4.57
N VAL A 82 -10.21 -20.98 -5.02
CA VAL A 82 -8.90 -21.49 -4.56
C VAL A 82 -8.68 -21.20 -3.08
N ALA A 83 -9.09 -20.02 -2.60
CA ALA A 83 -8.96 -19.64 -1.20
C ALA A 83 -9.83 -20.54 -0.29
N CYS A 84 -11.07 -20.84 -0.69
CA CYS A 84 -11.92 -21.77 0.05
C CYS A 84 -11.35 -23.20 0.08
N ASP A 85 -10.75 -23.66 -1.01
CA ASP A 85 -10.10 -24.98 -1.05
C ASP A 85 -8.84 -25.01 -0.18
N LEU A 86 -8.02 -23.95 -0.21
CA LEU A 86 -6.85 -23.80 0.65
C LEU A 86 -7.24 -23.81 2.13
N ILE A 87 -8.29 -23.11 2.52
CA ILE A 87 -8.78 -23.07 3.92
C ILE A 87 -9.21 -24.46 4.38
N LYS A 88 -9.93 -25.22 3.53
CA LYS A 88 -10.32 -26.60 3.84
C LYS A 88 -9.11 -27.52 3.99
N ASP A 89 -8.07 -27.31 3.18
CA ASP A 89 -6.83 -28.07 3.28
C ASP A 89 -6.01 -27.69 4.53
N PHE A 90 -6.04 -26.41 4.93
CA PHE A 90 -5.49 -25.95 6.20
C PHE A 90 -6.23 -26.53 7.41
N GLU A 91 -7.56 -26.59 7.39
CA GLU A 91 -8.36 -27.19 8.48
C GLU A 91 -8.20 -28.71 8.58
N LYS A 92 -7.98 -29.40 7.45
CA LYS A 92 -7.69 -30.85 7.42
C LYS A 92 -6.29 -31.19 7.90
N GLN A 93 -5.35 -30.25 7.88
CA GLN A 93 -4.05 -30.44 8.52
C GLN A 93 -4.19 -30.19 10.03
N PRO A 94 -4.11 -31.23 10.89
CA PRO A 94 -4.08 -31.00 12.32
C PRO A 94 -2.79 -30.25 12.63
N ALA A 95 -2.93 -28.98 13.04
CA ALA A 95 -1.94 -28.11 13.65
C ALA A 95 -0.51 -28.68 13.68
N LYS A 96 0.18 -28.68 12.53
CA LYS A 96 1.64 -28.80 12.49
C LYS A 96 2.21 -27.45 12.09
N GLN A 97 2.07 -26.48 12.97
CA GLN A 97 2.94 -25.30 12.93
C GLN A 97 3.48 -25.05 14.34
N LYS A 98 4.76 -25.43 14.46
CA LYS A 98 5.74 -24.87 15.38
C LYS A 98 5.93 -23.38 15.12
#